data_AF-A0A7C6XGF1-F1
#
_entry.id   AF-A0A7C6XGF1-F1
#
_cell.length_a   1.000
_cell.length_b   1.000
_cell.length_c   1.000
_cell.angle_alpha   90.00
_cell.angle_beta   90.00
_cell.angle_gamma   90.00
#
_symmetry.space_group_name_H-M   'P 1'
#
loop_
_entity.id
_entity.type
_entity.pdbx_description
1 polymer ?
#
loop_
_entity_poly.entity_id
_entity_poly.type
_entity_poly.pdbx_seq_one_letter_code
_entity_poly.pdbx_strand_id
1 'polypeptide(L)'
;MDRRAKVLAGALGNCVHVAGVSGFLALAEEAGYHPLFLGPAVPPARFAEAVAEHDPEIVGIGYRLTPEVLPGLLTELHAELEARGLMQGRRFVFGGTPPTASVALQTGWIERAFTGFETTEEVIAFLKGEQAGEAEEQYASTQVERVRAKAPYPLLRHHFGLPSVEETVEGVRQIALSKILDVISLAPDQNAQESFFRPEEMDPALDGAGGVAVRTREDLERIYAASRCGNYPLLRIYSGTRDLVRWADLAWETIQNAWGAIPLCWYSELDGRSKRSTAEAIAENREAMRWYAERGIPVEVNEAHHWSLREAHDAVAVAMAYLAAYNARSVGVRHYIAQYMFNTPAGTYAAMDLAKMLAKMELIESLHTEEFTTYRQVRAGLLHFAPDLDVAKGQLAASTLVALAVKPHIIHVVGFTEGDHAARADEVIESCKIVRGVLKNALFGLPDMTADPQVLARKEELVGEARRIVEGIRLLGEGGSDPLTDPGTLALAVRSGVVDAPQLRGNPAAAGLTMTRTIAGAVRAVDPQTHRVLTEAERLQRLLPA
;
A
#
# COMPACT_ATOMS: atom_id res chain seq x y z
N MET A 1 16.49 46.54 -18.18
CA MET A 1 16.05 46.01 -16.87
C MET A 1 14.96 45.02 -17.15
N ASP A 2 15.22 43.75 -16.89
CA ASP A 2 14.29 42.64 -17.07
C ASP A 2 13.15 42.79 -16.05
N ARG A 3 12.02 43.42 -16.45
CA ARG A 3 10.91 43.69 -15.54
C ARG A 3 10.12 42.39 -15.38
N ARG A 4 10.50 41.57 -14.40
CA ARG A 4 9.74 40.37 -14.01
C ARG A 4 8.28 40.75 -13.71
N ALA A 5 7.35 39.95 -14.23
CA ALA A 5 5.93 40.03 -13.92
C ALA A 5 5.70 39.96 -12.41
N LYS A 6 4.71 40.70 -11.90
CA LYS A 6 4.46 40.78 -10.45
C LYS A 6 3.23 39.97 -10.04
N VAL A 7 3.34 39.32 -8.88
CA VAL A 7 2.20 38.67 -8.20
C VAL A 7 2.02 39.35 -6.86
N LEU A 8 0.81 39.81 -6.57
CA LEU A 8 0.48 40.48 -5.32
C LEU A 8 -0.60 39.69 -4.60
N ALA A 9 -0.38 39.36 -3.32
CA ALA A 9 -1.35 38.57 -2.57
C ALA A 9 -1.43 38.97 -1.09
N GLY A 10 -2.61 38.82 -0.51
CA GLY A 10 -2.92 39.22 0.87
C GLY A 10 -4.14 38.49 1.43
N ALA A 11 -4.29 38.48 2.75
CA ALA A 11 -5.50 37.94 3.36
C ALA A 11 -6.56 39.04 3.52
N LEU A 12 -7.73 38.85 2.91
CA LEU A 12 -8.78 39.88 2.76
C LEU A 12 -9.58 40.10 4.05
N GLY A 13 -9.97 41.35 4.28
CA GLY A 13 -10.92 41.77 5.31
C GLY A 13 -10.41 41.46 6.71
N ASN A 14 -11.12 40.62 7.44
CA ASN A 14 -10.77 40.20 8.81
C ASN A 14 -9.93 38.91 8.87
N CYS A 15 -9.51 38.34 7.73
CA CYS A 15 -8.76 37.10 7.73
C CYS A 15 -7.29 37.32 8.12
N VAL A 16 -6.88 36.76 9.27
CA VAL A 16 -5.48 36.82 9.74
C VAL A 16 -4.58 35.72 9.18
N HIS A 17 -5.14 34.77 8.44
CA HIS A 17 -4.43 33.59 7.98
C HIS A 17 -3.67 33.83 6.69
N VAL A 18 -2.34 33.83 6.77
CA VAL A 18 -1.45 34.19 5.65
C VAL A 18 -0.53 33.06 5.17
N ALA A 19 -0.53 31.90 5.82
CA ALA A 19 0.37 30.80 5.47
C ALA A 19 0.20 30.33 4.01
N GLY A 20 -1.06 30.18 3.55
CA GLY A 20 -1.33 29.81 2.16
C GLY A 20 -0.95 30.90 1.15
N VAL A 21 -1.16 32.17 1.51
CA VAL A 21 -0.74 33.33 0.72
C VAL A 21 0.79 33.34 0.57
N SER A 22 1.51 33.13 1.67
CA SER A 22 2.97 33.10 1.68
C SER A 22 3.52 31.93 0.86
N GLY A 23 2.93 30.74 0.97
CA GLY A 23 3.29 29.58 0.17
C GLY A 23 3.06 29.80 -1.33
N PHE A 24 1.91 30.37 -1.71
CA PHE A 24 1.63 30.70 -3.12
C PHE A 24 2.64 31.71 -3.68
N LEU A 25 2.99 32.74 -2.91
CA LEU A 25 3.99 33.73 -3.33
C LEU A 25 5.40 33.14 -3.47
N ALA A 26 5.78 32.18 -2.62
CA ALA A 26 7.06 31.46 -2.78
C ALA A 26 7.08 30.65 -4.09
N LEU A 27 6.00 29.94 -4.41
CA LEU A 27 5.89 29.22 -5.68
C LEU A 27 5.86 30.16 -6.89
N ALA A 28 5.25 31.35 -6.75
CA ALA A 28 5.28 32.38 -7.79
C ALA A 28 6.72 32.89 -8.04
N GLU A 29 7.52 33.05 -6.99
CA GLU A 29 8.94 33.42 -7.12
C GLU A 29 9.74 32.35 -7.87
N GLU A 30 9.54 31.07 -7.54
CA GLU A 30 10.15 29.94 -8.25
C GLU A 30 9.74 29.89 -9.74
N ALA A 31 8.49 30.27 -10.04
CA ALA A 31 7.98 30.38 -11.41
C ALA A 31 8.46 31.64 -12.15
N GLY A 32 9.30 32.48 -11.53
CA GLY A 32 9.93 33.64 -12.16
C GLY A 32 9.22 34.97 -11.95
N TYR A 33 8.17 35.02 -11.12
CA TYR A 33 7.49 36.26 -10.78
C TYR A 33 8.21 37.03 -9.65
N HIS A 34 7.87 38.31 -9.51
CA HIS A 34 8.22 39.12 -8.35
C HIS A 34 7.05 39.14 -7.34
N PRO A 35 7.17 38.43 -6.20
CA PRO A 35 6.08 38.34 -5.21
C PRO A 35 5.97 39.60 -4.34
N LEU A 36 4.75 40.04 -4.08
CA LEU A 36 4.41 41.14 -3.18
C LEU A 36 3.37 40.67 -2.15
N PHE A 37 3.73 40.73 -0.88
CA PHE A 37 2.90 40.26 0.22
C PHE A 37 2.26 41.43 0.97
N LEU A 38 0.92 41.48 1.01
CA LEU A 38 0.17 42.54 1.70
C LEU A 38 -0.05 42.28 3.19
N GLY A 39 0.19 41.06 3.67
CA GLY A 39 -0.02 40.72 5.07
C GLY A 39 -1.44 40.22 5.41
N PRO A 40 -1.73 40.10 6.71
CA PRO A 40 -3.02 39.67 7.24
C PRO A 40 -4.04 40.81 7.28
N ALA A 41 -5.32 40.45 7.27
CA ALA A 41 -6.46 41.34 7.55
C ALA A 41 -6.45 42.66 6.76
N VAL A 42 -6.27 42.56 5.45
CA VAL A 42 -6.17 43.70 4.53
C VAL A 42 -7.57 44.16 4.13
N PRO A 43 -7.99 45.39 4.47
CA PRO A 43 -9.29 45.90 4.06
C PRO A 43 -9.44 45.99 2.52
N PRO A 44 -10.64 45.79 1.95
CA PRO A 44 -10.85 45.83 0.50
C PRO A 44 -10.28 47.08 -0.21
N ALA A 45 -10.52 48.26 0.36
CA ALA A 45 -9.99 49.52 -0.16
C ALA A 45 -8.44 49.53 -0.22
N ARG A 46 -7.77 49.10 0.86
CA ARG A 46 -6.30 49.01 0.90
C ARG A 46 -5.75 47.96 -0.05
N PHE A 47 -6.49 46.87 -0.24
CA PHE A 47 -6.15 45.83 -1.19
C PHE A 47 -6.15 46.39 -2.62
N ALA A 48 -7.23 47.10 -3.00
CA ALA A 48 -7.35 47.75 -4.31
C ALA A 48 -6.30 48.85 -4.52
N GLU A 49 -5.97 49.64 -3.49
CA GLU A 49 -4.87 50.61 -3.53
C GLU A 49 -3.53 49.95 -3.85
N ALA A 50 -3.21 48.82 -3.21
CA ALA A 50 -1.96 48.13 -3.45
C ALA A 50 -1.89 47.51 -4.85
N VAL A 51 -3.03 47.02 -5.38
CA VAL A 51 -3.12 46.57 -6.78
C VAL A 51 -2.84 47.72 -7.74
N ALA A 52 -3.38 48.93 -7.48
CA ALA A 52 -3.09 50.12 -8.28
C ALA A 52 -1.63 50.56 -8.19
N GLU A 53 -1.05 50.57 -6.99
CA GLU A 53 0.32 51.01 -6.73
C GLU A 53 1.35 50.09 -7.41
N HIS A 54 1.12 48.78 -7.37
CA HIS A 54 2.12 47.81 -7.78
C HIS A 54 1.91 47.23 -9.18
N ASP A 55 0.71 47.36 -9.75
CA ASP A 55 0.38 46.90 -11.11
C ASP A 55 0.74 45.41 -11.34
N PRO A 56 0.16 44.48 -10.57
CA PRO A 56 0.44 43.04 -10.70
C PRO A 56 -0.31 42.39 -11.87
N GLU A 57 0.25 41.32 -12.42
CA GLU A 57 -0.43 40.45 -13.40
C GLU A 57 -1.40 39.48 -12.71
N ILE A 58 -1.02 38.97 -11.53
CA ILE A 58 -1.84 38.06 -10.73
C ILE A 58 -2.11 38.68 -9.36
N VAL A 59 -3.37 38.68 -8.95
CA VAL A 59 -3.84 39.13 -7.65
C VAL A 59 -4.39 37.95 -6.86
N GLY A 60 -3.69 37.58 -5.78
CA GLY A 60 -4.05 36.46 -4.91
C GLY A 60 -4.83 36.89 -3.67
N ILE A 61 -6.08 36.49 -3.57
CA ILE A 61 -7.00 36.86 -2.48
C ILE A 61 -7.09 35.69 -1.50
N GLY A 62 -6.58 35.86 -0.28
CA GLY A 62 -6.65 34.84 0.77
C GLY A 62 -7.83 35.05 1.73
N TYR A 63 -8.67 34.05 1.95
CA TYR A 63 -9.68 34.09 3.01
C TYR A 63 -10.09 32.68 3.44
N ARG A 64 -10.08 32.41 4.75
CA ARG A 64 -10.34 31.06 5.31
C ARG A 64 -11.29 31.02 6.51
N LEU A 65 -11.92 32.13 6.86
CA LEU A 65 -12.83 32.19 7.99
C LEU A 65 -14.22 31.67 7.57
N THR A 66 -15.25 32.47 7.76
CA THR A 66 -16.65 32.09 7.58
C THR A 66 -17.11 32.32 6.14
N PRO A 67 -17.54 31.28 5.39
CA PRO A 67 -17.95 31.43 3.99
C PRO A 67 -19.14 32.37 3.81
N GLU A 68 -20.00 32.54 4.81
CA GLU A 68 -21.17 33.43 4.76
C GLU A 68 -20.79 34.93 4.77
N VAL A 69 -19.60 35.28 5.30
CA VAL A 69 -19.11 36.67 5.37
C VAL A 69 -18.37 37.06 4.08
N LEU A 70 -17.80 36.06 3.38
CA LEU A 70 -16.98 36.28 2.19
C LEU A 70 -17.67 37.02 1.03
N PRO A 71 -18.97 36.80 0.72
CA PRO A 71 -19.63 37.51 -0.37
C PRO A 71 -19.61 39.03 -0.19
N GLY A 72 -19.80 39.52 1.04
CA GLY A 72 -19.76 40.94 1.34
C GLY A 72 -18.38 41.54 1.08
N LEU A 73 -17.32 40.87 1.56
CA LEU A 73 -15.92 41.29 1.35
C LEU A 73 -15.51 41.27 -0.12
N LEU A 74 -15.91 40.23 -0.88
CA LEU A 74 -15.61 40.15 -2.32
C LEU A 74 -16.41 41.18 -3.12
N THR A 75 -17.65 41.48 -2.74
CA THR A 75 -18.45 42.52 -3.37
C THR A 75 -17.83 43.89 -3.16
N GLU A 76 -17.39 44.19 -1.93
CA GLU A 76 -16.70 45.44 -1.61
C GLU A 76 -15.37 45.56 -2.36
N LEU A 77 -14.56 44.50 -2.39
CA LEU A 77 -13.30 44.48 -3.14
C LEU A 77 -13.53 44.67 -4.64
N HIS A 78 -14.52 43.99 -5.22
CA HIS A 78 -14.88 44.13 -6.63
C HIS A 78 -15.25 45.58 -6.95
N ALA A 79 -16.11 46.21 -6.14
CA ALA A 79 -16.50 47.60 -6.32
C ALA A 79 -15.29 48.56 -6.27
N GLU A 80 -14.36 48.36 -5.32
CA GLU A 80 -13.15 49.16 -5.21
C GLU A 80 -12.20 48.98 -6.42
N LEU A 81 -12.06 47.76 -6.94
CA LEU A 81 -11.26 47.45 -8.13
C LEU A 81 -11.89 48.02 -9.41
N GLU A 82 -13.20 47.88 -9.56
CA GLU A 82 -13.96 48.36 -10.73
C GLU A 82 -13.96 49.89 -10.80
N ALA A 83 -14.19 50.57 -9.67
CA ALA A 83 -14.14 52.04 -9.59
C ALA A 83 -12.78 52.63 -9.99
N ARG A 84 -11.70 51.82 -9.90
CA ARG A 84 -10.33 52.20 -10.28
C ARG A 84 -9.92 51.65 -11.65
N GLY A 85 -10.81 50.95 -12.36
CA GLY A 85 -10.50 50.33 -13.67
C GLY A 85 -9.47 49.20 -13.60
N LEU A 86 -9.32 48.54 -12.45
CA LEU A 86 -8.27 47.54 -12.20
C LEU A 86 -8.66 46.11 -12.58
N MET A 87 -9.91 45.89 -12.98
CA MET A 87 -10.45 44.56 -13.31
C MET A 87 -9.87 43.99 -14.62
N GLN A 88 -9.46 44.84 -15.56
CA GLN A 88 -8.93 44.41 -16.85
C GLN A 88 -7.41 44.19 -16.81
N GLY A 89 -6.94 43.22 -17.58
CA GLY A 89 -5.52 42.92 -17.75
C GLY A 89 -4.88 42.20 -16.56
N ARG A 90 -5.67 41.69 -15.62
CA ARG A 90 -5.19 41.00 -14.40
C ARG A 90 -5.95 39.70 -14.18
N ARG A 91 -5.26 38.75 -13.57
CA ARG A 91 -5.76 37.43 -13.20
C ARG A 91 -6.05 37.41 -11.71
N PHE A 92 -7.30 37.18 -11.33
CA PHE A 92 -7.69 37.12 -9.92
C PHE A 92 -7.80 35.68 -9.48
N VAL A 93 -7.06 35.31 -8.45
CA VAL A 93 -7.08 33.96 -7.88
C VAL A 93 -7.42 34.01 -6.41
N PHE A 94 -7.98 32.92 -5.90
CA PHE A 94 -8.43 32.83 -4.51
C PHE A 94 -7.72 31.69 -3.77
N GLY A 95 -7.40 31.90 -2.50
CA GLY A 95 -6.85 30.88 -1.61
C GLY A 95 -7.69 30.73 -0.35
N GLY A 96 -8.28 29.56 -0.14
CA GLY A 96 -9.28 29.37 0.92
C GLY A 96 -9.48 27.93 1.39
N THR A 97 -10.43 27.72 2.30
CA THR A 97 -11.00 26.38 2.53
C THR A 97 -11.98 26.04 1.40
N PRO A 98 -12.30 24.76 1.13
CA PRO A 98 -13.22 24.39 0.05
C PRO A 98 -14.58 25.14 0.07
N PRO A 99 -15.23 25.35 1.23
CA PRO A 99 -16.47 26.15 1.29
C PRO A 99 -16.26 27.60 0.84
N THR A 100 -15.20 28.27 1.31
CA THR A 100 -14.90 29.65 0.92
C THR A 100 -14.50 29.78 -0.56
N ALA A 101 -13.78 28.79 -1.10
CA ALA A 101 -13.41 28.75 -2.50
C ALA A 101 -14.63 28.59 -3.43
N SER A 102 -15.59 27.75 -3.05
CA SER A 102 -16.87 27.63 -3.77
C SER A 102 -17.60 28.96 -3.85
N VAL A 103 -17.70 29.67 -2.72
CA VAL A 103 -18.29 31.02 -2.67
C VAL A 103 -17.52 32.02 -3.54
N ALA A 104 -16.18 32.00 -3.50
CA ALA A 104 -15.36 32.89 -4.31
C ALA A 104 -15.55 32.64 -5.82
N LEU A 105 -15.60 31.37 -6.26
CA LEU A 105 -15.81 31.02 -7.67
C LEU A 105 -17.20 31.43 -8.17
N GLN A 106 -18.24 31.38 -7.33
CA GLN A 106 -19.59 31.83 -7.69
C GLN A 106 -19.68 33.32 -8.05
N THR A 107 -18.70 34.14 -7.67
CA THR A 107 -18.66 35.56 -8.04
C THR A 107 -18.38 35.80 -9.53
N GLY A 108 -17.85 34.80 -10.24
CA GLY A 108 -17.63 34.84 -11.69
C GLY A 108 -16.40 35.62 -12.18
N TRP A 109 -15.73 36.38 -11.30
CA TRP A 109 -14.51 37.15 -11.66
C TRP A 109 -13.21 36.56 -11.10
N ILE A 110 -13.30 35.45 -10.35
CA ILE A 110 -12.16 34.66 -9.89
C ILE A 110 -11.83 33.59 -10.93
N GLU A 111 -10.62 33.61 -11.47
CA GLU A 111 -10.14 32.66 -12.48
C GLU A 111 -9.95 31.25 -11.90
N ARG A 112 -9.32 31.16 -10.73
CA ARG A 112 -9.01 29.89 -10.07
C ARG A 112 -8.99 30.03 -8.56
N ALA A 113 -9.44 29.00 -7.86
CA ALA A 113 -9.32 28.89 -6.42
C ALA A 113 -8.41 27.73 -6.02
N PHE A 114 -7.57 27.95 -4.99
CA PHE A 114 -6.69 26.97 -4.39
C PHE A 114 -7.20 26.64 -2.99
N THR A 115 -7.50 25.36 -2.79
CA THR A 115 -8.19 24.84 -1.59
C THR A 115 -7.27 24.02 -0.67
N GLY A 116 -6.06 23.71 -1.14
CA GLY A 116 -5.13 22.78 -0.50
C GLY A 116 -5.32 21.33 -0.94
N PHE A 117 -6.23 21.06 -1.89
CA PHE A 117 -6.32 19.79 -2.60
C PHE A 117 -5.30 19.69 -3.75
N GLU A 118 -4.82 20.83 -4.23
CA GLU A 118 -3.87 20.94 -5.32
C GLU A 118 -2.46 20.51 -4.86
N THR A 119 -1.73 19.84 -5.75
CA THR A 119 -0.30 19.54 -5.62
C THR A 119 0.54 20.78 -5.87
N THR A 120 1.82 20.75 -5.49
CA THR A 120 2.72 21.89 -5.71
C THR A 120 2.96 22.11 -7.21
N GLU A 121 3.03 21.02 -7.95
CA GLU A 121 3.20 20.96 -9.40
C GLU A 121 2.01 21.61 -10.12
N GLU A 122 0.77 21.35 -9.69
CA GLU A 122 -0.43 21.98 -10.26
C GLU A 122 -0.47 23.49 -10.04
N VAL A 123 0.03 23.98 -8.90
CA VAL A 123 0.13 25.42 -8.62
C VAL A 123 1.21 26.07 -9.49
N ILE A 124 2.37 25.43 -9.63
CA ILE A 124 3.47 25.91 -10.50
C ILE A 124 3.03 25.93 -11.97
N ALA A 125 2.37 24.87 -12.46
CA ALA A 125 1.88 24.79 -13.83
C ALA A 125 0.90 25.95 -14.14
N PHE A 126 -0.02 26.23 -13.21
CA PHE A 126 -0.91 27.39 -13.32
C PHE A 126 -0.15 28.73 -13.40
N LEU A 127 0.87 28.91 -12.56
CA LEU A 127 1.71 30.11 -12.56
C LEU A 127 2.48 30.26 -13.88
N LYS A 128 2.94 29.16 -14.48
CA LYS A 128 3.62 29.16 -15.78
C LYS A 128 2.68 29.35 -16.99
N GLY A 129 1.36 29.35 -16.77
CA GLY A 129 0.37 29.40 -17.85
C GLY A 129 0.28 28.08 -18.63
N GLU A 130 0.82 26.99 -18.09
CA GLU A 130 0.66 25.65 -18.62
C GLU A 130 -0.78 25.20 -18.31
N GLN A 131 -1.57 24.90 -19.35
CA GLN A 131 -2.88 24.28 -19.12
C GLN A 131 -2.65 22.92 -18.47
N ALA A 132 -3.37 22.65 -17.38
CA ALA A 132 -3.43 21.32 -16.78
C ALA A 132 -4.10 20.37 -17.79
N GLY A 133 -3.30 19.69 -18.62
CA GLY A 133 -3.85 18.78 -19.62
C GLY A 133 -2.91 18.12 -20.63
N GLU A 134 -1.69 18.60 -20.90
CA GLU A 134 -0.96 18.16 -22.11
C GLU A 134 0.50 17.73 -21.92
N ALA A 135 0.90 17.32 -20.72
CA ALA A 135 1.98 16.34 -20.63
C ALA A 135 1.32 14.96 -20.57
N GLU A 136 1.44 14.16 -21.64
CA GLU A 136 1.28 12.71 -21.51
C GLU A 136 2.33 12.24 -20.49
N GLU A 137 1.96 12.20 -19.21
CA GLU A 137 2.78 11.56 -18.19
C GLU A 137 2.91 10.09 -18.59
N GLN A 138 4.04 9.73 -19.17
CA GLN A 138 4.37 8.35 -19.49
C GLN A 138 4.65 7.63 -18.18
N TYR A 139 3.61 6.99 -17.65
CA TYR A 139 3.74 6.15 -16.47
C TYR A 139 4.48 4.86 -16.82
N ALA A 140 5.52 4.54 -16.05
CA ALA A 140 6.26 3.29 -16.19
C ALA A 140 5.33 2.06 -16.11
N SER A 141 5.49 1.11 -17.02
CA SER A 141 4.58 -0.04 -17.16
C SER A 141 4.99 -1.26 -16.34
N THR A 142 6.19 -1.26 -15.74
CA THR A 142 6.66 -2.36 -14.88
C THR A 142 6.75 -1.94 -13.42
N GLN A 143 6.65 -2.91 -12.50
CA GLN A 143 6.75 -2.66 -11.06
C GLN A 143 8.08 -2.00 -10.67
N VAL A 144 9.20 -2.46 -11.21
CA VAL A 144 10.55 -1.98 -10.87
C VAL A 144 10.74 -0.53 -11.31
N GLU A 145 10.37 -0.23 -12.55
CA GLU A 145 10.47 1.13 -13.09
C GLU A 145 9.52 2.08 -12.37
N ARG A 146 8.30 1.64 -12.03
CA ARG A 146 7.35 2.46 -11.28
C ARG A 146 7.85 2.78 -9.87
N VAL A 147 8.43 1.81 -9.16
CA VAL A 147 9.07 2.05 -7.86
C VAL A 147 10.21 3.07 -7.99
N ARG A 148 11.09 2.92 -8.99
CA ARG A 148 12.20 3.84 -9.24
C ARG A 148 11.72 5.26 -9.57
N ALA A 149 10.70 5.38 -10.40
CA ALA A 149 10.14 6.67 -10.83
C ALA A 149 9.45 7.42 -9.68
N LYS A 150 8.80 6.69 -8.75
CA LYS A 150 8.08 7.30 -7.63
C LYS A 150 8.96 7.56 -6.39
N ALA A 151 10.15 6.96 -6.33
CA ALA A 151 11.07 7.15 -5.23
C ALA A 151 11.35 8.65 -4.98
N PRO A 152 11.41 9.12 -3.72
CA PRO A 152 11.41 8.33 -2.48
C PRO A 152 10.03 7.93 -1.94
N TYR A 153 8.93 8.25 -2.64
CA TYR A 153 7.58 7.88 -2.20
C TYR A 153 7.28 6.42 -2.55
N PRO A 154 6.61 5.66 -1.66
CA PRO A 154 6.20 4.30 -1.95
C PRO A 154 5.04 4.26 -2.95
N LEU A 155 4.93 3.15 -3.68
CA LEU A 155 3.71 2.83 -4.43
C LEU A 155 2.57 2.52 -3.46
N LEU A 156 1.37 3.04 -3.73
CA LEU A 156 0.14 2.66 -3.05
C LEU A 156 -0.55 1.56 -3.83
N ARG A 157 -0.89 0.48 -3.12
CA ARG A 157 -1.53 -0.71 -3.66
C ARG A 157 -2.77 -1.07 -2.85
N HIS A 158 -3.83 -1.55 -3.49
CA HIS A 158 -5.04 -2.02 -2.81
C HIS A 158 -5.62 -3.27 -3.49
N HIS A 159 -6.34 -4.11 -2.75
CA HIS A 159 -7.11 -5.22 -3.31
C HIS A 159 -8.48 -4.77 -3.79
N PHE A 160 -8.80 -4.97 -5.06
CA PHE A 160 -10.09 -4.55 -5.59
C PHE A 160 -10.73 -5.64 -6.43
N GLY A 161 -12.03 -5.84 -6.24
CA GLY A 161 -12.83 -6.85 -6.91
C GLY A 161 -14.17 -6.93 -6.22
N LEU A 162 -15.20 -6.40 -6.88
CA LEU A 162 -16.58 -6.50 -6.44
C LEU A 162 -17.23 -7.72 -7.08
N PRO A 163 -18.29 -8.30 -6.47
CA PRO A 163 -18.91 -9.54 -6.96
C PRO A 163 -19.21 -9.57 -8.47
N SER A 164 -19.61 -8.43 -9.06
CA SER A 164 -19.84 -8.28 -10.50
C SER A 164 -18.59 -7.80 -11.26
N VAL A 165 -18.38 -8.36 -12.47
CA VAL A 165 -17.38 -7.87 -13.43
C VAL A 165 -17.67 -6.43 -13.84
N GLU A 166 -18.93 -6.07 -14.07
CA GLU A 166 -19.36 -4.73 -14.46
C GLU A 166 -19.04 -3.70 -13.37
N GLU A 167 -19.38 -4.01 -12.11
CA GLU A 167 -19.06 -3.16 -10.96
C GLU A 167 -17.55 -3.03 -10.76
N THR A 168 -16.81 -4.12 -10.97
CA THR A 168 -15.35 -4.10 -10.90
C THR A 168 -14.73 -3.25 -12.00
N VAL A 169 -15.20 -3.37 -13.24
CA VAL A 169 -14.76 -2.55 -14.40
C VAL A 169 -14.98 -1.07 -14.11
N GLU A 170 -16.16 -0.70 -13.63
CA GLU A 170 -16.47 0.69 -13.30
C GLU A 170 -15.63 1.20 -12.12
N GLY A 171 -15.48 0.40 -11.07
CA GLY A 171 -14.66 0.76 -9.91
C GLY A 171 -13.18 0.91 -10.26
N VAL A 172 -12.64 0.04 -11.11
CA VAL A 172 -11.25 0.14 -11.61
C VAL A 172 -11.05 1.44 -12.39
N ARG A 173 -12.00 1.81 -13.26
CA ARG A 173 -11.96 3.07 -14.00
C ARG A 173 -11.99 4.28 -13.06
N GLN A 174 -12.85 4.25 -12.04
CA GLN A 174 -12.93 5.32 -11.04
C GLN A 174 -11.63 5.47 -10.24
N ILE A 175 -11.06 4.37 -9.77
CA ILE A 175 -9.77 4.36 -9.05
C ILE A 175 -8.65 4.90 -9.95
N ALA A 176 -8.56 4.46 -11.19
CA ALA A 176 -7.53 4.91 -12.14
C ALA A 176 -7.64 6.42 -12.41
N LEU A 177 -8.85 6.94 -12.66
CA LEU A 177 -9.11 8.36 -12.89
C LEU A 177 -8.80 9.24 -11.67
N SER A 178 -8.90 8.70 -10.45
CA SER A 178 -8.52 9.43 -9.23
C SER A 178 -7.02 9.70 -9.11
N LYS A 179 -6.20 8.95 -9.88
CA LYS A 179 -4.73 8.99 -9.89
C LYS A 179 -4.05 8.71 -8.54
N ILE A 180 -4.78 8.30 -7.50
CA ILE A 180 -4.23 8.17 -6.15
C ILE A 180 -3.55 6.82 -5.88
N LEU A 181 -3.99 5.76 -6.57
CA LEU A 181 -3.53 4.40 -6.37
C LEU A 181 -2.65 3.95 -7.54
N ASP A 182 -1.46 3.42 -7.28
CA ASP A 182 -0.51 3.03 -8.33
C ASP A 182 -0.70 1.59 -8.79
N VAL A 183 -1.21 0.72 -7.92
CA VAL A 183 -1.41 -0.69 -8.22
C VAL A 183 -2.77 -1.18 -7.74
N ILE A 184 -3.58 -1.68 -8.67
CA ILE A 184 -4.82 -2.37 -8.37
C ILE A 184 -4.53 -3.88 -8.36
N SER A 185 -4.74 -4.51 -7.21
CA SER A 185 -4.60 -5.96 -7.05
C SER A 185 -5.96 -6.64 -7.15
N LEU A 186 -6.29 -7.13 -8.34
CA LEU A 186 -7.52 -7.85 -8.60
C LEU A 186 -7.66 -9.07 -7.69
N ALA A 187 -8.84 -9.17 -7.06
CA ALA A 187 -9.24 -10.31 -6.26
C ALA A 187 -10.38 -11.06 -6.97
N PRO A 188 -10.08 -12.13 -7.73
CA PRO A 188 -11.10 -13.02 -8.23
C PRO A 188 -11.83 -13.68 -7.07
N ASP A 189 -13.09 -14.05 -7.27
CA ASP A 189 -13.83 -14.85 -6.31
C ASP A 189 -13.21 -16.24 -6.12
N GLN A 190 -13.65 -16.93 -5.09
CA GLN A 190 -13.09 -18.24 -4.74
C GLN A 190 -13.29 -19.28 -5.86
N ASN A 191 -14.43 -19.24 -6.56
CA ASN A 191 -14.70 -20.10 -7.72
C ASN A 191 -13.63 -19.94 -8.81
N ALA A 192 -13.32 -18.70 -9.22
CA ALA A 192 -12.28 -18.45 -10.21
C ALA A 192 -10.90 -18.88 -9.71
N GLN A 193 -10.56 -18.57 -8.45
CA GLN A 193 -9.28 -18.97 -7.88
C GLN A 193 -9.10 -20.49 -7.84
N GLU A 194 -10.15 -21.27 -7.61
CA GLU A 194 -10.07 -22.74 -7.49
C GLU A 194 -10.23 -23.48 -8.82
N SER A 195 -11.10 -22.98 -9.71
CA SER A 195 -11.67 -23.79 -10.79
C SER A 195 -11.81 -23.07 -12.13
N PHE A 196 -11.14 -21.95 -12.37
CA PHE A 196 -11.23 -21.22 -13.66
C PHE A 196 -10.98 -22.10 -14.89
N PHE A 197 -10.03 -23.05 -14.81
CA PHE A 197 -9.73 -23.98 -15.90
C PHE A 197 -10.54 -25.29 -15.87
N ARG A 198 -11.50 -25.38 -14.94
CA ARG A 198 -12.38 -26.52 -14.65
C ARG A 198 -13.78 -25.98 -14.32
N PRO A 199 -14.40 -25.23 -15.24
CA PRO A 199 -15.64 -24.50 -14.96
C PRO A 199 -16.79 -25.40 -14.48
N GLU A 200 -16.77 -26.69 -14.83
CA GLU A 200 -17.70 -27.71 -14.34
C GLU A 200 -17.60 -27.99 -12.84
N GLU A 201 -16.48 -27.63 -12.18
CA GLU A 201 -16.27 -27.76 -10.74
C GLU A 201 -16.72 -26.50 -9.96
N MET A 202 -17.13 -25.42 -10.62
CA MET A 202 -17.60 -24.21 -9.95
C MET A 202 -19.02 -24.40 -9.39
N ASP A 203 -19.27 -23.89 -8.18
CA ASP A 203 -20.61 -23.82 -7.59
C ASP A 203 -21.23 -22.44 -7.87
N PRO A 204 -22.25 -22.32 -8.74
CA PRO A 204 -22.88 -21.04 -9.05
C PRO A 204 -23.46 -20.30 -7.84
N ALA A 205 -23.77 -21.00 -6.74
CA ALA A 205 -24.26 -20.39 -5.51
C ALA A 205 -23.19 -19.55 -4.78
N LEU A 206 -21.91 -19.75 -5.12
CA LEU A 206 -20.76 -19.06 -4.54
C LEU A 206 -20.19 -17.96 -5.47
N ASP A 207 -20.88 -17.62 -6.55
CA ASP A 207 -20.44 -16.58 -7.47
C ASP A 207 -20.28 -15.23 -6.76
N GLY A 208 -19.11 -14.60 -6.93
CA GLY A 208 -18.75 -13.35 -6.30
C GLY A 208 -18.30 -13.47 -4.83
N ALA A 209 -18.19 -14.69 -4.30
CA ALA A 209 -17.72 -14.91 -2.94
C ALA A 209 -16.25 -14.50 -2.77
N GLY A 210 -16.03 -13.41 -2.03
CA GLY A 210 -14.70 -12.91 -1.70
C GLY A 210 -13.97 -12.20 -2.82
N GLY A 211 -14.64 -11.87 -3.94
CA GLY A 211 -14.01 -11.17 -5.06
C GLY A 211 -14.88 -11.10 -6.31
N VAL A 212 -14.28 -10.69 -7.43
CA VAL A 212 -14.96 -10.58 -8.73
C VAL A 212 -15.18 -11.94 -9.39
N ALA A 213 -16.40 -12.17 -9.87
CA ALA A 213 -16.80 -13.39 -10.57
C ALA A 213 -16.25 -13.46 -12.00
N VAL A 214 -14.92 -13.53 -12.16
CA VAL A 214 -14.26 -13.71 -13.46
C VAL A 214 -14.50 -15.14 -13.96
N ARG A 215 -15.03 -15.30 -15.17
CA ARG A 215 -15.34 -16.61 -15.76
C ARG A 215 -14.64 -16.83 -17.09
N THR A 216 -14.22 -15.76 -17.74
CA THR A 216 -13.64 -15.79 -19.08
C THR A 216 -12.36 -14.97 -19.16
N ARG A 217 -11.61 -15.17 -20.25
CA ARG A 217 -10.44 -14.34 -20.59
C ARG A 217 -10.88 -12.89 -20.80
N GLU A 218 -11.99 -12.72 -21.50
CA GLU A 218 -12.56 -11.44 -21.90
C GLU A 218 -12.93 -10.59 -20.67
N ASP A 219 -13.33 -11.19 -19.56
CA ASP A 219 -13.59 -10.47 -18.30
C ASP A 219 -12.32 -9.76 -17.79
N LEU A 220 -11.17 -10.44 -17.82
CA LEU A 220 -9.89 -9.86 -17.40
C LEU A 220 -9.44 -8.75 -18.36
N GLU A 221 -9.61 -8.95 -19.66
CA GLU A 221 -9.28 -7.95 -20.69
C GLU A 221 -10.14 -6.69 -20.55
N ARG A 222 -11.44 -6.85 -20.24
CA ARG A 222 -12.36 -5.73 -19.95
C ARG A 222 -11.89 -4.93 -18.74
N ILE A 223 -11.50 -5.61 -17.65
CA ILE A 223 -10.97 -4.96 -16.44
C ILE A 223 -9.65 -4.24 -16.75
N TYR A 224 -8.76 -4.86 -17.52
CA TYR A 224 -7.51 -4.23 -17.94
C TYR A 224 -7.76 -2.97 -18.77
N ALA A 225 -8.63 -3.03 -19.78
CA ALA A 225 -8.99 -1.88 -20.60
C ALA A 225 -9.52 -0.71 -19.75
N ALA A 226 -10.34 -0.99 -18.74
CA ALA A 226 -10.88 0.02 -17.82
C ALA A 226 -9.78 0.75 -17.02
N SER A 227 -8.68 0.06 -16.70
CA SER A 227 -7.54 0.64 -16.00
C SER A 227 -6.64 1.51 -16.90
N ARG A 228 -6.81 1.50 -18.24
CA ARG A 228 -5.97 2.27 -19.18
C ARG A 228 -6.40 3.74 -19.28
N CYS A 229 -6.62 4.38 -18.14
CA CYS A 229 -6.95 5.80 -18.03
C CYS A 229 -6.35 6.39 -16.75
N GLY A 230 -6.46 7.72 -16.57
CA GLY A 230 -5.96 8.39 -15.37
C GLY A 230 -4.45 8.23 -15.20
N ASN A 231 -4.02 7.50 -14.16
CA ASN A 231 -2.60 7.23 -13.89
C ASN A 231 -2.11 5.84 -14.37
N TYR A 232 -2.91 5.14 -15.18
CA TYR A 232 -2.57 3.84 -15.75
C TYR A 232 -2.01 2.88 -14.68
N PRO A 233 -2.77 2.59 -13.61
CA PRO A 233 -2.27 1.81 -12.49
C PRO A 233 -1.79 0.44 -12.97
N LEU A 234 -0.73 -0.08 -12.38
CA LEU A 234 -0.32 -1.45 -12.64
C LEU A 234 -1.42 -2.39 -12.16
N LEU A 235 -1.71 -3.45 -12.91
CA LEU A 235 -2.59 -4.50 -12.45
C LEU A 235 -1.76 -5.67 -11.94
N ARG A 236 -2.15 -6.22 -10.80
CA ARG A 236 -1.80 -7.60 -10.44
C ARG A 236 -3.04 -8.37 -10.05
N ILE A 237 -2.97 -9.69 -10.01
CA ILE A 237 -4.09 -10.55 -9.62
C ILE A 237 -3.65 -11.51 -8.50
N TYR A 238 -4.58 -12.01 -7.69
CA TYR A 238 -4.31 -13.21 -6.89
C TYR A 238 -4.04 -14.40 -7.80
N SER A 239 -3.12 -15.27 -7.42
CA SER A 239 -2.93 -16.53 -8.12
C SER A 239 -4.17 -17.42 -7.97
N GLY A 240 -4.36 -18.32 -8.92
CA GLY A 240 -5.16 -19.51 -8.68
C GLY A 240 -4.60 -20.33 -7.50
N THR A 241 -5.45 -21.16 -6.92
CA THR A 241 -5.11 -22.14 -5.87
C THR A 241 -4.78 -23.52 -6.46
N ARG A 242 -4.95 -23.67 -7.77
CA ARG A 242 -4.60 -24.82 -8.61
C ARG A 242 -4.27 -24.30 -10.02
N ASP A 243 -3.62 -25.14 -10.82
CA ASP A 243 -3.28 -24.82 -12.22
C ASP A 243 -2.46 -23.50 -12.31
N LEU A 244 -1.53 -23.29 -11.36
CA LEU A 244 -0.92 -21.99 -11.10
C LEU A 244 -0.12 -21.46 -12.30
N VAL A 245 0.54 -22.34 -13.05
CA VAL A 245 1.29 -21.96 -14.26
C VAL A 245 0.34 -21.46 -15.35
N ARG A 246 -0.77 -22.18 -15.59
CA ARG A 246 -1.79 -21.76 -16.57
C ARG A 246 -2.45 -20.44 -16.17
N TRP A 247 -2.67 -20.25 -14.87
CA TRP A 247 -3.18 -18.98 -14.32
C TRP A 247 -2.17 -17.85 -14.55
N ALA A 248 -0.88 -18.11 -14.35
CA ALA A 248 0.18 -17.13 -14.59
C ALA A 248 0.26 -16.71 -16.07
N ASP A 249 0.18 -17.67 -17.00
CA ASP A 249 0.09 -17.40 -18.45
C ASP A 249 -1.11 -16.51 -18.77
N LEU A 250 -2.32 -16.89 -18.32
CA LEU A 250 -3.54 -16.12 -18.55
C LEU A 250 -3.44 -14.70 -17.99
N ALA A 251 -2.99 -14.54 -16.75
CA ALA A 251 -2.88 -13.25 -16.09
C ALA A 251 -1.85 -12.33 -16.76
N TRP A 252 -0.75 -12.90 -17.26
CA TRP A 252 0.23 -12.14 -18.02
C TRP A 252 -0.32 -11.65 -19.36
N GLU A 253 -0.95 -12.54 -20.13
CA GLU A 253 -1.49 -12.20 -21.45
C GLU A 253 -2.63 -11.19 -21.41
N THR A 254 -3.49 -11.25 -20.38
CA THR A 254 -4.73 -10.46 -20.31
C THR A 254 -4.56 -9.12 -19.60
N ILE A 255 -3.82 -9.08 -18.49
CA ILE A 255 -3.73 -7.90 -17.63
C ILE A 255 -2.30 -7.38 -17.44
N GLN A 256 -1.31 -7.99 -18.12
CA GLN A 256 0.11 -7.70 -17.94
C GLN A 256 0.52 -7.76 -16.46
N ASN A 257 0.13 -8.85 -15.79
CA ASN A 257 0.25 -9.01 -14.35
C ASN A 257 1.64 -8.57 -13.82
N ALA A 258 1.64 -7.50 -13.02
CA ALA A 258 2.86 -6.76 -12.67
C ALA A 258 3.85 -7.56 -11.80
N TRP A 259 3.35 -8.54 -11.04
CA TRP A 259 4.16 -9.55 -10.35
C TRP A 259 3.33 -10.77 -9.96
N GLY A 260 3.97 -11.94 -9.89
CA GLY A 260 3.35 -13.16 -9.40
C GLY A 260 3.21 -13.15 -7.88
N ALA A 261 2.07 -13.58 -7.34
CA ALA A 261 1.84 -13.66 -5.90
C ALA A 261 1.43 -15.08 -5.52
N ILE A 262 2.37 -15.88 -5.02
CA ILE A 262 2.22 -17.34 -4.87
C ILE A 262 2.68 -17.76 -3.46
N PRO A 263 2.01 -18.64 -2.72
CA PRO A 263 2.52 -19.15 -1.44
C PRO A 263 3.65 -20.16 -1.65
N LEU A 264 4.37 -20.54 -0.59
CA LEU A 264 5.25 -21.70 -0.63
C LEU A 264 4.46 -22.99 -0.29
N CYS A 265 3.80 -23.03 0.87
CA CYS A 265 3.20 -24.25 1.42
C CYS A 265 1.67 -24.35 1.26
N TRP A 266 1.00 -23.25 0.90
CA TRP A 266 -0.46 -23.13 0.91
C TRP A 266 -1.11 -23.54 -0.42
N TYR A 267 -2.44 -23.45 -0.47
CA TYR A 267 -3.29 -23.94 -1.55
C TYR A 267 -3.31 -25.47 -1.66
N SER A 268 -3.33 -26.14 -0.51
CA SER A 268 -3.27 -27.59 -0.38
C SER A 268 -4.31 -28.09 0.63
N GLU A 269 -4.23 -29.36 0.98
CA GLU A 269 -4.95 -29.90 2.15
C GLU A 269 -4.63 -29.15 3.46
N LEU A 270 -3.52 -28.38 3.52
CA LEU A 270 -3.12 -27.61 4.69
C LEU A 270 -4.08 -26.45 5.02
N ASP A 271 -4.63 -25.79 4.00
CA ASP A 271 -5.63 -24.73 4.13
C ASP A 271 -7.01 -25.11 3.59
N GLY A 272 -7.16 -26.33 3.08
CA GLY A 272 -8.42 -26.84 2.54
C GLY A 272 -8.82 -26.22 1.20
N ARG A 273 -7.94 -25.43 0.57
CA ARG A 273 -8.20 -24.74 -0.70
C ARG A 273 -7.93 -25.63 -1.93
N SER A 274 -7.37 -26.81 -1.73
CA SER A 274 -7.32 -27.86 -2.75
C SER A 274 -7.18 -29.26 -2.13
N LYS A 275 -7.29 -30.29 -2.96
CA LYS A 275 -7.10 -31.71 -2.56
C LYS A 275 -5.66 -32.20 -2.75
N ARG A 276 -4.74 -31.33 -3.19
CA ARG A 276 -3.34 -31.67 -3.41
C ARG A 276 -2.64 -31.86 -2.06
N SER A 277 -1.71 -32.80 -1.98
CA SER A 277 -0.84 -32.90 -0.81
C SER A 277 0.02 -31.63 -0.66
N THR A 278 0.49 -31.34 0.55
CA THR A 278 1.38 -30.19 0.78
C THR A 278 2.64 -30.24 -0.08
N ALA A 279 3.22 -31.43 -0.31
CA ALA A 279 4.42 -31.58 -1.13
C ALA A 279 4.15 -31.29 -2.62
N GLU A 280 3.04 -31.77 -3.18
CA GLU A 280 2.63 -31.47 -4.55
C GLU A 280 2.37 -29.98 -4.74
N ALA A 281 1.70 -29.34 -3.78
CA ALA A 281 1.45 -27.91 -3.81
C ALA A 281 2.76 -27.10 -3.79
N ILE A 282 3.71 -27.45 -2.91
CA ILE A 282 5.04 -26.80 -2.88
C ILE A 282 5.75 -26.95 -4.22
N ALA A 283 5.70 -28.14 -4.85
CA ALA A 283 6.32 -28.37 -6.14
C ALA A 283 5.72 -27.46 -7.25
N GLU A 284 4.38 -27.43 -7.38
CA GLU A 284 3.70 -26.58 -8.37
C GLU A 284 3.88 -25.09 -8.07
N ASN A 285 3.86 -24.69 -6.80
CA ASN A 285 4.11 -23.30 -6.39
C ASN A 285 5.51 -22.85 -6.82
N ARG A 286 6.54 -23.69 -6.63
CA ARG A 286 7.90 -23.42 -7.10
C ARG A 286 8.01 -23.40 -8.63
N GLU A 287 7.25 -24.22 -9.33
CA GLU A 287 7.16 -24.19 -10.80
C GLU A 287 6.57 -22.86 -11.29
N ALA A 288 5.48 -22.38 -10.67
CA ALA A 288 4.92 -21.08 -10.98
C ALA A 288 5.90 -19.93 -10.68
N MET A 289 6.66 -20.00 -9.57
CA MET A 289 7.73 -19.03 -9.29
C MET A 289 8.80 -19.03 -10.40
N ARG A 290 9.19 -20.21 -10.90
CA ARG A 290 10.14 -20.35 -12.01
C ARG A 290 9.59 -19.74 -13.30
N TRP A 291 8.33 -19.98 -13.62
CA TRP A 291 7.69 -19.42 -14.81
C TRP A 291 7.78 -17.88 -14.85
N TYR A 292 7.55 -17.22 -13.70
CA TYR A 292 7.69 -15.76 -13.57
C TYR A 292 9.16 -15.34 -13.67
N ALA A 293 10.07 -16.09 -13.03
CA ALA A 293 11.50 -15.82 -13.05
C ALA A 293 12.09 -15.85 -14.47
N GLU A 294 11.73 -16.84 -15.28
CA GLU A 294 12.18 -16.98 -16.68
C GLU A 294 11.75 -15.81 -17.57
N ARG A 295 10.69 -15.09 -17.17
CA ARG A 295 10.17 -13.91 -17.88
C ARG A 295 10.63 -12.59 -17.26
N GLY A 296 11.46 -12.63 -16.22
CA GLY A 296 11.94 -11.43 -15.51
C GLY A 296 10.84 -10.69 -14.75
N ILE A 297 9.70 -11.34 -14.49
CA ILE A 297 8.58 -10.75 -13.75
C ILE A 297 8.85 -10.89 -12.25
N PRO A 298 8.65 -9.84 -11.43
CA PRO A 298 8.84 -9.94 -9.98
C PRO A 298 7.92 -10.99 -9.34
N VAL A 299 8.33 -11.51 -8.19
CA VAL A 299 7.56 -12.49 -7.42
C VAL A 299 7.43 -12.08 -5.96
N GLU A 300 6.20 -12.11 -5.46
CA GLU A 300 5.82 -12.00 -4.06
C GLU A 300 5.50 -13.41 -3.54
N VAL A 301 6.25 -13.91 -2.56
CA VAL A 301 5.91 -15.20 -1.94
C VAL A 301 5.14 -15.00 -0.64
N ASN A 302 3.84 -15.27 -0.73
CA ASN A 302 2.86 -15.01 0.31
C ASN A 302 2.81 -16.15 1.32
N GLU A 303 3.82 -16.23 2.18
CA GLU A 303 3.98 -17.38 3.08
C GLU A 303 3.82 -17.01 4.56
N ALA A 304 4.68 -16.13 5.07
CA ALA A 304 4.83 -15.88 6.50
C ALA A 304 3.55 -15.43 7.24
N HIS A 305 2.66 -14.71 6.55
CA HIS A 305 1.44 -14.22 7.17
C HIS A 305 0.39 -15.32 7.36
N HIS A 306 0.33 -16.34 6.51
CA HIS A 306 -0.60 -17.45 6.70
C HIS A 306 -0.30 -18.25 7.99
N TRP A 307 0.97 -18.34 8.38
CA TRP A 307 1.36 -18.89 9.69
C TRP A 307 0.96 -17.97 10.83
N SER A 308 1.21 -16.67 10.68
CA SER A 308 0.88 -15.67 11.72
C SER A 308 -0.63 -15.57 11.96
N LEU A 309 -1.44 -15.67 10.89
CA LEU A 309 -2.91 -15.70 10.96
C LEU A 309 -3.45 -16.94 11.66
N ARG A 310 -2.69 -18.04 11.66
CA ARG A 310 -3.00 -19.29 12.37
C ARG A 310 -2.37 -19.35 13.77
N GLU A 311 -1.94 -18.20 14.27
CA GLU A 311 -1.34 -18.01 15.60
C GLU A 311 -0.03 -18.78 15.82
N ALA A 312 0.72 -19.08 14.75
CA ALA A 312 2.11 -19.53 14.90
C ALA A 312 2.92 -18.50 15.68
N HIS A 313 3.89 -18.96 16.48
CA HIS A 313 4.77 -18.04 17.20
C HIS A 313 5.67 -17.29 16.24
N ASP A 314 6.12 -16.10 16.66
CA ASP A 314 6.78 -15.14 15.76
C ASP A 314 8.01 -15.74 15.04
N ALA A 315 8.76 -16.65 15.67
CA ALA A 315 9.94 -17.28 15.07
C ALA A 315 9.60 -18.15 13.84
N VAL A 316 8.45 -18.85 13.83
CA VAL A 316 7.98 -19.58 12.64
C VAL A 316 7.67 -18.59 11.51
N ALA A 317 7.03 -17.46 11.82
CA ALA A 317 6.76 -16.43 10.82
C ALA A 317 8.06 -15.85 10.23
N VAL A 318 9.12 -15.70 11.03
CA VAL A 318 10.43 -15.25 10.55
C VAL A 318 11.12 -16.31 9.69
N ALA A 319 11.16 -17.57 10.15
CA ALA A 319 11.77 -18.68 9.40
C ALA A 319 11.07 -18.91 8.04
N MET A 320 9.74 -18.89 8.03
CA MET A 320 8.97 -19.08 6.80
C MET A 320 9.07 -17.90 5.82
N ALA A 321 9.30 -16.68 6.32
CA ALA A 321 9.60 -15.54 5.45
C ALA A 321 10.95 -15.71 4.73
N TYR A 322 11.96 -16.23 5.44
CA TYR A 322 13.26 -16.55 4.87
C TYR A 322 13.16 -17.70 3.86
N LEU A 323 12.48 -18.79 4.20
CA LEU A 323 12.34 -19.96 3.31
C LEU A 323 11.59 -19.61 2.02
N ALA A 324 10.58 -18.76 2.10
CA ALA A 324 9.87 -18.23 0.94
C ALA A 324 10.82 -17.49 -0.03
N ALA A 325 11.63 -16.56 0.48
CA ALA A 325 12.61 -15.83 -0.32
C ALA A 325 13.72 -16.75 -0.85
N TYR A 326 14.19 -17.68 -0.04
CA TYR A 326 15.20 -18.68 -0.42
C TYR A 326 14.72 -19.55 -1.58
N ASN A 327 13.47 -20.03 -1.52
CA ASN A 327 12.86 -20.82 -2.59
C ASN A 327 12.70 -20.02 -3.88
N ALA A 328 12.21 -18.77 -3.80
CA ALA A 328 12.10 -17.89 -4.96
C ALA A 328 13.47 -17.66 -5.63
N ARG A 329 14.50 -17.35 -4.83
CA ARG A 329 15.88 -17.19 -5.34
C ARG A 329 16.39 -18.48 -5.99
N SER A 330 16.14 -19.64 -5.38
CA SER A 330 16.62 -20.94 -5.86
C SER A 330 16.11 -21.29 -7.27
N VAL A 331 14.97 -20.73 -7.68
CA VAL A 331 14.36 -20.95 -8.99
C VAL A 331 14.58 -19.77 -9.95
N GLY A 332 15.46 -18.82 -9.60
CA GLY A 332 15.92 -17.77 -10.51
C GLY A 332 15.17 -16.44 -10.43
N VAL A 333 14.25 -16.25 -9.46
CA VAL A 333 13.58 -14.94 -9.28
C VAL A 333 14.64 -13.86 -9.04
N ARG A 334 14.59 -12.74 -9.76
CA ARG A 334 15.55 -11.64 -9.60
C ARG A 334 15.03 -10.48 -8.74
N HIS A 335 13.74 -10.21 -8.86
CA HIS A 335 13.06 -9.12 -8.16
C HIS A 335 12.02 -9.73 -7.23
N TYR A 336 12.31 -9.75 -5.93
CA TYR A 336 11.45 -10.37 -4.94
C TYR A 336 10.70 -9.32 -4.13
N ILE A 337 9.37 -9.41 -4.06
CA ILE A 337 8.56 -8.51 -3.23
C ILE A 337 8.41 -9.15 -1.85
N ALA A 338 9.11 -8.61 -0.87
CA ALA A 338 9.07 -9.08 0.51
C ALA A 338 7.91 -8.40 1.25
N GLN A 339 6.83 -9.14 1.49
CA GLN A 339 5.66 -8.63 2.20
C GLN A 339 5.80 -8.75 3.72
N TYR A 340 5.64 -7.62 4.41
CA TYR A 340 5.64 -7.46 5.86
C TYR A 340 4.24 -7.04 6.33
N MET A 341 3.48 -8.03 6.81
CA MET A 341 2.15 -7.80 7.40
C MET A 341 2.31 -7.52 8.90
N PHE A 342 2.06 -6.28 9.30
CA PHE A 342 2.02 -5.84 10.69
C PHE A 342 0.68 -6.23 11.35
N ASN A 343 0.56 -6.04 12.65
CA ASN A 343 -0.66 -6.28 13.44
C ASN A 343 -1.20 -7.71 13.28
N THR A 344 -0.29 -8.68 13.10
CA THR A 344 -0.66 -10.06 12.79
C THR A 344 0.07 -11.03 13.72
N PRO A 345 -0.64 -11.62 14.71
CA PRO A 345 -2.08 -11.43 15.01
C PRO A 345 -2.40 -10.05 15.63
N ALA A 346 -3.70 -9.70 15.72
CA ALA A 346 -4.17 -8.36 16.11
C ALA A 346 -3.74 -7.90 17.52
N GLY A 347 -3.37 -8.83 18.42
CA GLY A 347 -2.91 -8.55 19.78
C GLY A 347 -1.42 -8.22 19.91
N THR A 348 -0.68 -8.15 18.81
CA THR A 348 0.77 -7.89 18.82
C THR A 348 1.04 -6.41 19.08
N TYR A 349 2.03 -6.07 19.92
CA TYR A 349 2.42 -4.68 20.15
C TYR A 349 3.28 -4.17 18.99
N ALA A 350 3.19 -2.87 18.68
CA ALA A 350 3.92 -2.24 17.59
C ALA A 350 5.45 -2.50 17.66
N ALA A 351 6.06 -2.42 18.85
CA ALA A 351 7.48 -2.71 19.02
C ALA A 351 7.83 -4.18 18.70
N MET A 352 6.96 -5.12 19.08
CA MET A 352 7.18 -6.55 18.82
C MET A 352 6.98 -6.89 17.35
N ASP A 353 6.00 -6.27 16.69
CA ASP A 353 5.81 -6.42 15.25
C ASP A 353 6.95 -5.79 14.45
N LEU A 354 7.41 -4.60 14.83
CA LEU A 354 8.56 -3.97 14.19
C LEU A 354 9.81 -4.87 14.32
N ALA A 355 10.07 -5.41 15.50
CA ALA A 355 11.16 -6.37 15.72
C ALA A 355 11.02 -7.62 14.83
N LYS A 356 9.81 -8.16 14.70
CA LYS A 356 9.50 -9.29 13.82
C LYS A 356 9.75 -8.96 12.35
N MET A 357 9.36 -7.78 11.87
CA MET A 357 9.62 -7.37 10.49
C MET A 357 11.11 -7.13 10.24
N LEU A 358 11.82 -6.49 11.17
CA LEU A 358 13.27 -6.32 11.10
C LEU A 358 14.02 -7.66 11.07
N ALA A 359 13.58 -8.66 11.84
CA ALA A 359 14.18 -10.00 11.80
C ALA A 359 13.94 -10.70 10.45
N LYS A 360 12.73 -10.57 9.87
CA LYS A 360 12.44 -11.04 8.51
C LYS A 360 13.33 -10.35 7.48
N MET A 361 13.46 -9.02 7.57
CA MET A 361 14.30 -8.22 6.69
C MET A 361 15.76 -8.67 6.75
N GLU A 362 16.34 -8.81 7.94
CA GLU A 362 17.74 -9.22 8.09
C GLU A 362 18.02 -10.57 7.42
N LEU A 363 17.15 -11.57 7.65
CA LEU A 363 17.34 -12.88 7.02
C LEU A 363 17.09 -12.86 5.51
N ILE A 364 16.05 -12.18 5.03
CA ILE A 364 15.74 -12.12 3.60
C ILE A 364 16.82 -11.34 2.84
N GLU A 365 17.26 -10.19 3.37
CA GLU A 365 18.24 -9.33 2.71
C GLU A 365 19.66 -9.94 2.76
N SER A 366 19.92 -10.88 3.68
CA SER A 366 21.14 -11.70 3.63
C SER A 366 21.23 -12.58 2.36
N LEU A 367 20.13 -12.75 1.62
CA LEU A 367 20.09 -13.46 0.34
C LEU A 367 20.39 -12.56 -0.86
N HIS A 368 20.58 -11.25 -0.67
CA HIS A 368 20.86 -10.31 -1.75
C HIS A 368 22.14 -10.67 -2.48
N THR A 369 22.08 -10.55 -3.80
CA THR A 369 23.22 -10.67 -4.73
C THR A 369 23.00 -9.68 -5.87
N GLU A 370 23.94 -9.57 -6.80
CA GLU A 370 23.74 -8.76 -8.02
C GLU A 370 22.50 -9.21 -8.83
N GLU A 371 22.12 -10.49 -8.72
CA GLU A 371 21.01 -11.09 -9.45
C GLU A 371 19.75 -11.29 -8.60
N PHE A 372 19.76 -10.95 -7.30
CA PHE A 372 18.61 -11.08 -6.41
C PHE A 372 18.49 -9.86 -5.50
N THR A 373 17.44 -9.07 -5.68
CA THR A 373 17.13 -7.91 -4.85
C THR A 373 15.70 -7.97 -4.35
N THR A 374 15.46 -7.41 -3.16
CA THR A 374 14.11 -7.33 -2.59
C THR A 374 13.52 -5.93 -2.67
N TYR A 375 12.20 -5.88 -2.81
CA TYR A 375 11.37 -4.69 -2.64
C TYR A 375 10.44 -4.91 -1.45
N ARG A 376 10.56 -4.05 -0.45
CA ARG A 376 9.77 -4.13 0.79
C ARG A 376 8.33 -3.67 0.53
N GLN A 377 7.36 -4.55 0.76
CA GLN A 377 5.93 -4.24 0.77
C GLN A 377 5.40 -4.33 2.20
N VAL A 378 4.67 -3.33 2.67
CA VAL A 378 4.06 -3.34 4.02
C VAL A 378 2.54 -3.31 3.94
N ARG A 379 1.88 -3.87 4.96
CA ARG A 379 0.43 -3.76 5.16
C ARG A 379 0.05 -3.98 6.61
N ALA A 380 -1.13 -3.52 6.98
CA ALA A 380 -1.79 -3.94 8.22
C ALA A 380 -2.40 -5.36 8.07
N GLY A 381 -2.57 -6.04 9.20
CA GLY A 381 -3.23 -7.34 9.31
C GLY A 381 -4.74 -7.21 9.16
N LEU A 382 -5.38 -8.23 8.57
CA LEU A 382 -6.82 -8.23 8.28
C LEU A 382 -7.64 -8.09 9.57
N LEU A 383 -7.32 -8.93 10.57
CA LEU A 383 -8.02 -8.97 11.87
C LEU A 383 -7.73 -7.77 12.77
N HIS A 384 -6.90 -6.82 12.33
CA HIS A 384 -6.60 -5.62 13.10
C HIS A 384 -7.75 -4.61 13.04
N PHE A 385 -8.44 -4.52 11.90
CA PHE A 385 -9.44 -3.49 11.65
C PHE A 385 -10.74 -3.75 12.41
N ALA A 386 -11.20 -2.74 13.14
CA ALA A 386 -12.51 -2.77 13.77
C ALA A 386 -13.63 -2.62 12.72
N PRO A 387 -14.84 -3.15 13.00
CA PRO A 387 -16.02 -2.88 12.16
C PRO A 387 -16.49 -1.42 12.28
N ASP A 388 -16.13 -0.71 13.34
CA ASP A 388 -16.35 0.74 13.46
C ASP A 388 -15.38 1.48 12.52
N LEU A 389 -15.93 2.12 11.49
CA LEU A 389 -15.16 2.74 10.42
C LEU A 389 -14.30 3.91 10.92
N ASP A 390 -14.74 4.67 11.93
CA ASP A 390 -13.97 5.80 12.45
C ASP A 390 -12.75 5.29 13.24
N VAL A 391 -12.93 4.21 14.00
CA VAL A 391 -11.82 3.50 14.66
C VAL A 391 -10.86 2.90 13.63
N ALA A 392 -11.40 2.24 12.60
CA ALA A 392 -10.62 1.59 11.55
C ALA A 392 -9.76 2.58 10.75
N LYS A 393 -10.26 3.80 10.49
CA LYS A 393 -9.47 4.88 9.89
C LYS A 393 -8.28 5.28 10.77
N GLY A 394 -8.46 5.32 12.09
CA GLY A 394 -7.38 5.52 13.06
C GLY A 394 -6.34 4.40 13.01
N GLN A 395 -6.80 3.15 12.94
CA GLN A 395 -5.95 1.96 12.83
C GLN A 395 -5.15 1.91 11.53
N LEU A 396 -5.77 2.29 10.41
CA LEU A 396 -5.09 2.42 9.10
C LEU A 396 -3.93 3.42 9.22
N ALA A 397 -4.20 4.61 9.75
CA ALA A 397 -3.19 5.66 9.89
C ALA A 397 -2.04 5.23 10.83
N ALA A 398 -2.37 4.69 12.00
CA ALA A 398 -1.38 4.27 13.00
C ALA A 398 -0.49 3.12 12.50
N SER A 399 -1.08 2.10 11.88
CA SER A 399 -0.33 0.96 11.34
C SER A 399 0.58 1.38 10.19
N THR A 400 0.09 2.28 9.32
CA THR A 400 0.91 2.87 8.25
C THR A 400 2.12 3.61 8.82
N LEU A 401 1.93 4.43 9.86
CA LEU A 401 3.00 5.20 10.49
C LEU A 401 4.12 4.30 11.02
N VAL A 402 3.77 3.25 11.77
CA VAL A 402 4.75 2.28 12.30
C VAL A 402 5.47 1.57 11.16
N ALA A 403 4.75 1.18 10.10
CA ALA A 403 5.32 0.48 8.96
C ALA A 403 6.31 1.33 8.14
N LEU A 404 6.26 2.67 8.23
CA LEU A 404 7.27 3.53 7.59
C LEU A 404 8.67 3.34 8.17
N ALA A 405 8.80 2.80 9.39
CA ALA A 405 10.09 2.48 10.01
C ALA A 405 10.97 1.56 9.14
N VAL A 406 10.34 0.67 8.35
CA VAL A 406 11.07 -0.27 7.48
C VAL A 406 11.35 0.30 6.08
N LYS A 407 11.03 1.57 5.84
CA LYS A 407 11.24 2.28 4.56
C LYS A 407 10.67 1.48 3.37
N PRO A 408 9.35 1.27 3.33
CA PRO A 408 8.71 0.45 2.31
C PRO A 408 8.84 1.06 0.91
N HIS A 409 8.92 0.20 -0.10
CA HIS A 409 8.81 0.58 -1.51
C HIS A 409 7.35 0.54 -1.97
N ILE A 410 6.54 -0.31 -1.33
CA ILE A 410 5.12 -0.50 -1.61
C ILE A 410 4.36 -0.48 -0.28
N ILE A 411 3.32 0.33 -0.18
CA ILE A 411 2.34 0.27 0.90
C ILE A 411 1.08 -0.35 0.31
N HIS A 412 0.77 -1.56 0.74
CA HIS A 412 -0.56 -2.11 0.54
C HIS A 412 -1.50 -1.48 1.56
N VAL A 413 -2.27 -0.50 1.07
CA VAL A 413 -3.33 0.19 1.79
C VAL A 413 -4.45 -0.81 1.99
N VAL A 414 -4.61 -1.34 3.20
CA VAL A 414 -5.81 -2.12 3.53
C VAL A 414 -6.98 -1.15 3.69
N GLY A 415 -8.16 -1.50 3.19
CA GLY A 415 -9.32 -0.63 3.29
C GLY A 415 -9.73 -0.47 4.75
N PHE A 416 -10.12 0.73 5.19
CA PHE A 416 -10.65 0.87 6.55
C PHE A 416 -11.97 0.09 6.75
N THR A 417 -12.58 -0.39 5.67
CA THR A 417 -13.79 -1.24 5.70
C THR A 417 -13.49 -2.72 5.95
N GLU A 418 -12.21 -3.15 6.03
CA GLU A 418 -11.81 -4.56 6.10
C GLU A 418 -12.52 -5.36 7.21
N GLY A 419 -12.81 -4.72 8.35
CA GLY A 419 -13.52 -5.33 9.47
C GLY A 419 -15.05 -5.42 9.30
N ASP A 420 -15.60 -4.89 8.21
CA ASP A 420 -17.04 -4.73 7.98
C ASP A 420 -17.49 -5.28 6.61
N HIS A 421 -16.95 -4.74 5.50
CA HIS A 421 -17.36 -5.14 4.14
C HIS A 421 -16.26 -4.91 3.08
N ALA A 422 -16.47 -5.51 1.89
CA ALA A 422 -15.58 -5.33 0.75
C ALA A 422 -15.58 -3.88 0.24
N ALA A 423 -14.40 -3.27 0.15
CA ALA A 423 -14.25 -1.85 -0.16
C ALA A 423 -14.77 -1.50 -1.56
N ARG A 424 -15.61 -0.46 -1.63
CA ARG A 424 -16.01 0.20 -2.87
C ARG A 424 -14.92 1.14 -3.37
N ALA A 425 -14.97 1.52 -4.64
CA ALA A 425 -13.93 2.34 -5.28
C ALA A 425 -13.67 3.68 -4.55
N ASP A 426 -14.72 4.35 -4.08
CA ASP A 426 -14.63 5.59 -3.31
C ASP A 426 -13.96 5.39 -1.94
N GLU A 427 -14.19 4.26 -1.29
CA GLU A 427 -13.58 3.89 -0.01
C GLU A 427 -12.12 3.49 -0.16
N VAL A 428 -11.75 2.87 -1.29
CA VAL A 428 -10.34 2.66 -1.67
C VAL A 428 -9.63 4.00 -1.81
N ILE A 429 -10.25 4.94 -2.55
CA ILE A 429 -9.72 6.29 -2.75
C ILE A 429 -9.59 7.02 -1.41
N GLU A 430 -10.59 6.93 -0.54
CA GLU A 430 -10.56 7.52 0.80
C GLU A 430 -9.44 6.93 1.66
N SER A 431 -9.29 5.59 1.68
CA SER A 431 -8.21 4.90 2.39
C SER A 431 -6.83 5.38 1.91
N CYS A 432 -6.67 5.58 0.60
CA CYS A 432 -5.44 6.11 0.03
C CYS A 432 -5.18 7.57 0.43
N LYS A 433 -6.23 8.40 0.57
CA LYS A 433 -6.10 9.79 1.06
C LYS A 433 -5.61 9.82 2.51
N ILE A 434 -6.09 8.92 3.36
CA ILE A 434 -5.62 8.78 4.75
C ILE A 434 -4.13 8.45 4.76
N VAL A 435 -3.71 7.43 4.02
CA VAL A 435 -2.29 7.05 3.90
C VAL A 435 -1.43 8.17 3.34
N ARG A 436 -1.89 8.90 2.33
CA ARG A 436 -1.20 10.08 1.79
C ARG A 436 -1.02 11.17 2.85
N GLY A 437 -2.01 11.36 3.73
CA GLY A 437 -1.92 12.25 4.88
C GLY A 437 -0.82 11.82 5.86
N VAL A 438 -0.69 10.53 6.14
CA VAL A 438 0.41 9.98 6.95
C VAL A 438 1.76 10.25 6.28
N LEU A 439 1.90 9.92 4.98
CA LEU A 439 3.14 10.13 4.24
C LEU A 439 3.59 11.59 4.25
N LYS A 440 2.66 12.54 4.11
CA LYS A 440 2.96 13.98 4.16
C LYS A 440 3.63 14.41 5.47
N ASN A 441 3.29 13.76 6.58
CA ASN A 441 3.79 14.13 7.91
C ASN A 441 4.96 13.25 8.38
N ALA A 442 5.08 12.04 7.85
CA ALA A 442 5.90 11.00 8.46
C ALA A 442 6.84 10.28 7.49
N LEU A 443 6.81 10.57 6.19
CA LEU A 443 7.79 9.97 5.27
C LEU A 443 9.22 10.41 5.59
N PHE A 444 9.39 11.64 6.08
CA PHE A 444 10.67 12.23 6.44
C PHE A 444 10.66 12.72 7.89
N GLY A 445 11.81 12.64 8.56
CA GLY A 445 12.03 13.26 9.86
C GLY A 445 11.38 12.55 11.06
N LEU A 446 10.84 11.34 10.90
CA LEU A 446 10.41 10.54 12.05
C LEU A 446 11.60 10.12 12.93
N PRO A 447 11.41 10.02 14.27
CA PRO A 447 12.33 9.32 15.13
C PRO A 447 12.56 7.89 14.64
N ASP A 448 13.80 7.41 14.76
CA ASP A 448 14.15 6.06 14.35
C ASP A 448 13.63 5.01 15.36
N MET A 449 12.44 4.49 15.09
CA MET A 449 11.82 3.41 15.87
C MET A 449 12.63 2.10 15.82
N THR A 450 13.51 1.92 14.82
CA THR A 450 14.33 0.72 14.68
C THR A 450 15.52 0.69 15.63
N ALA A 451 15.88 1.85 16.21
CA ALA A 451 16.96 1.98 17.18
C ALA A 451 16.52 1.72 18.63
N ASP A 452 15.24 1.45 18.87
CA ASP A 452 14.73 1.15 20.22
C ASP A 452 15.39 -0.13 20.78
N PRO A 453 15.96 -0.11 22.01
CA PRO A 453 16.64 -1.27 22.58
C PRO A 453 15.76 -2.52 22.74
N GLN A 454 14.47 -2.34 23.02
CA GLN A 454 13.52 -3.44 23.14
C GLN A 454 13.26 -4.08 21.78
N VAL A 455 13.13 -3.26 20.73
CA VAL A 455 12.98 -3.71 19.34
C VAL A 455 14.21 -4.50 18.90
N LEU A 456 15.41 -3.97 19.13
CA LEU A 456 16.67 -4.62 18.76
C LEU A 456 16.86 -5.96 19.49
N ALA A 457 16.63 -6.00 20.80
CA ALA A 457 16.75 -7.24 21.58
C ALA A 457 15.79 -8.33 21.08
N ARG A 458 14.54 -7.95 20.79
CA ARG A 458 13.53 -8.88 20.25
C ARG A 458 13.89 -9.34 18.83
N LYS A 459 14.44 -8.46 18.00
CA LYS A 459 14.89 -8.78 16.64
C LYS A 459 15.99 -9.86 16.69
N GLU A 460 17.03 -9.66 17.50
CA GLU A 460 18.15 -10.61 17.64
C GLU A 460 17.67 -11.98 18.15
N GLU A 461 16.78 -11.99 19.13
CA GLU A 461 16.14 -13.21 19.61
C GLU A 461 15.44 -13.96 18.46
N LEU A 462 14.62 -13.27 17.67
CA LEU A 462 13.87 -13.88 16.56
C LEU A 462 14.77 -14.40 15.45
N VAL A 463 15.86 -13.69 15.13
CA VAL A 463 16.86 -14.15 14.16
C VAL A 463 17.49 -15.46 14.64
N GLY A 464 17.88 -15.53 15.92
CA GLY A 464 18.43 -16.75 16.53
C GLY A 464 17.47 -17.93 16.48
N GLU A 465 16.22 -17.74 16.93
CA GLU A 465 15.20 -18.78 16.96
C GLU A 465 14.81 -19.25 15.54
N ALA A 466 14.66 -18.33 14.59
CA ALA A 466 14.35 -18.68 13.20
C ALA A 466 15.46 -19.50 12.54
N ARG A 467 16.74 -19.19 12.81
CA ARG A 467 17.87 -19.99 12.32
C ARG A 467 17.85 -21.42 12.86
N ARG A 468 17.41 -21.63 14.11
CA ARG A 468 17.23 -22.98 14.67
C ARG A 468 16.14 -23.76 13.94
N ILE A 469 15.02 -23.13 13.62
CA ILE A 469 13.96 -23.76 12.80
C ILE A 469 14.50 -24.17 11.44
N VAL A 470 15.19 -23.26 10.74
CA VAL A 470 15.79 -23.54 9.43
C VAL A 470 16.78 -24.71 9.53
N GLU A 471 17.59 -24.77 10.58
CA GLU A 471 18.50 -25.89 10.81
C GLU A 471 17.75 -27.20 11.10
N GLY A 472 16.69 -27.14 11.91
CA GLY A 472 15.81 -28.29 12.14
C GLY A 472 15.24 -28.86 10.84
N ILE A 473 14.90 -28.01 9.86
CA ILE A 473 14.47 -28.44 8.53
C ILE A 473 15.62 -29.10 7.75
N ARG A 474 16.85 -28.57 7.84
CA ARG A 474 18.01 -29.22 7.19
C ARG A 474 18.25 -30.63 7.70
N LEU A 475 18.09 -30.85 9.00
CA LEU A 475 18.27 -32.16 9.64
C LEU A 475 17.22 -33.19 9.23
N LEU A 476 16.06 -32.75 8.70
CA LEU A 476 15.05 -33.66 8.16
C LEU A 476 15.40 -34.21 6.76
N GLY A 477 16.38 -33.63 6.06
CA GLY A 477 16.75 -34.04 4.71
C GLY A 477 17.52 -35.37 4.70
N GLU A 478 17.19 -36.27 3.77
CA GLU A 478 17.77 -37.62 3.68
C GLU A 478 19.03 -37.71 2.77
N GLY A 479 19.59 -36.57 2.38
CA GLY A 479 20.77 -36.48 1.51
C GLY A 479 20.46 -36.74 0.03
N GLY A 480 20.47 -35.69 -0.81
CA GLY A 480 20.26 -35.83 -2.26
C GLY A 480 19.87 -34.53 -2.99
N SER A 481 19.19 -33.63 -2.29
CA SER A 481 18.78 -32.29 -2.76
C SER A 481 18.95 -31.27 -1.63
N ASP A 482 18.87 -29.96 -1.91
CA ASP A 482 18.85 -28.93 -0.88
C ASP A 482 17.57 -29.06 -0.03
N PRO A 483 17.66 -29.45 1.27
CA PRO A 483 16.51 -29.70 2.12
C PRO A 483 15.58 -28.48 2.28
N LEU A 484 16.10 -27.26 2.10
CA LEU A 484 15.31 -26.04 2.24
C LEU A 484 14.45 -25.73 1.00
N THR A 485 14.65 -26.46 -0.09
CA THR A 485 13.87 -26.33 -1.33
C THR A 485 13.14 -27.60 -1.72
N ASP A 486 13.47 -28.73 -1.09
CA ASP A 486 12.87 -30.02 -1.35
C ASP A 486 11.41 -30.05 -0.87
N PRO A 487 10.42 -30.26 -1.77
CA PRO A 487 9.01 -30.25 -1.39
C PRO A 487 8.64 -31.30 -0.34
N GLY A 488 9.27 -32.48 -0.40
CA GLY A 488 9.04 -33.56 0.56
C GLY A 488 9.51 -33.20 1.96
N THR A 489 10.71 -32.62 2.06
CA THR A 489 11.33 -32.17 3.31
C THR A 489 10.54 -31.03 3.95
N LEU A 490 10.13 -30.03 3.17
CA LEU A 490 9.31 -28.92 3.67
C LEU A 490 7.94 -29.41 4.15
N ALA A 491 7.29 -30.34 3.42
CA ALA A 491 6.05 -30.96 3.88
C ALA A 491 6.25 -31.80 5.16
N LEU A 492 7.40 -32.50 5.28
CA LEU A 492 7.76 -33.23 6.49
C LEU A 492 7.98 -32.30 7.69
N ALA A 493 8.57 -31.12 7.47
CA ALA A 493 8.73 -30.11 8.52
C ALA A 493 7.38 -29.66 9.10
N VAL A 494 6.35 -29.54 8.25
CA VAL A 494 4.97 -29.23 8.68
C VAL A 494 4.35 -30.41 9.44
N ARG A 495 4.45 -31.63 8.91
CA ARG A 495 3.87 -32.84 9.55
C ARG A 495 4.53 -33.21 10.88
N SER A 496 5.84 -33.00 11.01
CA SER A 496 6.60 -33.28 12.24
C SER A 496 6.46 -32.17 13.29
N GLY A 497 5.90 -31.02 12.91
CA GLY A 497 5.74 -29.88 13.78
C GLY A 497 6.98 -29.00 13.92
N VAL A 498 8.05 -29.23 13.15
CA VAL A 498 9.19 -28.29 13.07
C VAL A 498 8.72 -26.91 12.61
N VAL A 499 7.74 -26.87 11.70
CA VAL A 499 6.97 -25.67 11.37
C VAL A 499 5.52 -25.95 11.70
N ASP A 500 4.93 -25.19 12.63
CA ASP A 500 3.62 -25.53 13.17
C ASP A 500 2.85 -24.29 13.66
N ALA A 501 1.53 -24.45 13.79
CA ALA A 501 0.63 -23.41 14.29
C ALA A 501 -0.54 -24.03 15.07
N PRO A 502 -1.02 -23.41 16.17
CA PRO A 502 -2.10 -23.95 16.98
C PRO A 502 -3.37 -24.26 16.19
N GLN A 503 -3.73 -23.40 15.24
CA GLN A 503 -4.97 -23.54 14.46
C GLN A 503 -4.91 -24.63 13.37
N LEU A 504 -3.79 -25.35 13.26
CA LEU A 504 -3.66 -26.54 12.40
C LEU A 504 -4.04 -27.84 13.13
N ARG A 505 -4.45 -27.76 14.39
CA ARG A 505 -4.91 -28.94 15.16
C ARG A 505 -6.01 -29.70 14.42
N GLY A 506 -5.80 -31.00 14.26
CA GLY A 506 -6.75 -31.89 13.58
C GLY A 506 -6.61 -31.90 12.06
N ASN A 507 -5.68 -31.14 11.48
CA ASN A 507 -5.36 -31.23 10.06
C ASN A 507 -4.48 -32.47 9.81
N PRO A 508 -4.83 -33.36 8.86
CA PRO A 508 -4.04 -34.58 8.57
C PRO A 508 -2.64 -34.30 8.01
N ALA A 509 -2.41 -33.11 7.46
CA ALA A 509 -1.15 -32.69 6.83
C ALA A 509 -0.24 -31.88 7.74
N ALA A 510 -0.63 -31.63 9.00
CA ALA A 510 0.14 -30.84 9.95
C ALA A 510 0.14 -31.46 11.35
N ALA A 511 1.13 -31.11 12.16
CA ALA A 511 1.20 -31.56 13.54
C ALA A 511 0.09 -30.91 14.40
N GLY A 512 -0.06 -29.58 14.34
CA GLY A 512 -1.06 -28.85 15.14
C GLY A 512 -0.86 -29.04 16.66
N LEU A 513 0.38 -29.25 17.08
CA LEU A 513 0.77 -29.60 18.46
C LEU A 513 1.23 -28.37 19.25
N THR A 514 1.77 -27.38 18.55
CA THR A 514 2.36 -26.18 19.16
C THR A 514 1.28 -25.34 19.83
N MET A 515 1.51 -25.01 21.09
CA MET A 515 0.68 -24.06 21.84
C MET A 515 1.39 -22.71 21.86
N THR A 516 0.63 -21.63 21.61
CA THR A 516 1.16 -20.27 21.64
C THR A 516 0.37 -19.38 22.58
N ARG A 517 1.01 -18.31 23.04
CA ARG A 517 0.39 -17.23 23.82
C ARG A 517 0.97 -15.88 23.43
N THR A 518 0.13 -14.85 23.45
CA THR A 518 0.59 -13.46 23.41
C THR A 518 1.08 -13.05 24.79
N ILE A 519 2.39 -12.81 24.93
CA ILE A 519 3.04 -12.42 26.18
C ILE A 519 3.78 -11.11 25.93
N ALA A 520 3.39 -10.06 26.67
CA ALA A 520 3.91 -8.70 26.48
C ALA A 520 3.85 -8.22 25.01
N GLY A 521 2.77 -8.59 24.32
CA GLY A 521 2.54 -8.23 22.93
C GLY A 521 3.37 -9.00 21.90
N ALA A 522 4.08 -10.07 22.27
CA ALA A 522 4.78 -10.97 21.34
C ALA A 522 4.11 -12.35 21.34
N VAL A 523 4.08 -13.04 20.20
CA VAL A 523 3.53 -14.41 20.11
C VAL A 523 4.64 -15.43 20.38
N ARG A 524 4.48 -16.17 21.48
CA ARG A 524 5.48 -17.10 22.02
C ARG A 524 4.97 -18.53 21.98
N ALA A 525 5.85 -19.48 21.65
CA ALA A 525 5.58 -20.89 21.92
C ALA A 525 5.64 -21.12 23.43
N VAL A 526 4.71 -21.92 23.96
CA VAL A 526 4.65 -22.25 25.39
C VAL A 526 4.51 -23.75 25.60
N ASP A 527 5.05 -24.21 26.72
CA ASP A 527 4.86 -25.58 27.18
C ASP A 527 3.38 -25.81 27.57
N PRO A 528 2.70 -26.85 27.04
CA PRO A 528 1.27 -27.06 27.30
C PRO A 528 0.91 -27.33 28.76
N GLN A 529 1.85 -27.81 29.58
CA GLN A 529 1.59 -28.15 30.98
C GLN A 529 1.96 -27.02 31.92
N THR A 530 3.13 -26.41 31.72
CA THR A 530 3.68 -25.39 32.61
C THR A 530 3.37 -23.96 32.17
N HIS A 531 2.92 -23.77 30.92
CA HIS A 531 2.73 -22.47 30.26
C HIS A 531 3.98 -21.59 30.22
N ARG A 532 5.16 -22.16 30.50
CA ARG A 532 6.46 -21.48 30.37
C ARG A 532 6.77 -21.28 28.89
N VAL A 533 7.37 -20.13 28.55
CA VAL A 533 7.91 -19.89 27.20
C VAL A 533 8.98 -20.93 26.87
N LEU A 534 8.88 -21.51 25.67
CA LEU A 534 9.85 -22.41 25.09
C LEU A 534 10.75 -21.68 24.10
N THR A 535 12.04 -21.96 24.14
CA THR A 535 12.98 -21.65 23.05
C THR A 535 12.82 -22.68 21.93
N GLU A 536 13.26 -22.36 20.71
CA GLU A 536 13.23 -23.32 19.61
C GLU A 536 14.19 -24.47 19.83
N ALA A 537 15.28 -24.27 20.58
CA ALA A 537 16.15 -25.36 20.98
C ALA A 537 15.40 -26.41 21.82
N GLU A 538 14.65 -25.97 22.83
CA GLU A 538 13.84 -26.86 23.68
C GLU A 538 12.69 -27.49 22.88
N ARG A 539 12.06 -26.72 21.97
CA ARG A 539 10.94 -27.21 21.16
C ARG A 539 11.41 -28.27 20.16
N LEU A 540 12.48 -28.02 19.41
CA LEU A 540 13.02 -28.94 18.40
C LEU A 540 13.61 -30.21 19.02
N GLN A 541 14.23 -30.13 20.20
CA GLN A 541 14.73 -31.32 20.92
C GLN A 541 13.61 -32.32 21.26
N ARG A 542 12.36 -31.85 21.41
CA ARG A 542 11.20 -32.71 21.66
C ARG A 542 10.65 -33.37 20.39
N LEU A 543 11.01 -32.86 19.22
CA LEU A 543 10.45 -33.26 17.92
C LEU A 543 11.44 -34.08 17.08
N LEU A 544 12.72 -33.73 17.13
CA LEU A 544 13.77 -34.37 16.35
C LEU A 544 14.45 -35.47 17.19
N PRO A 545 14.74 -36.65 16.60
CA PRO A 545 15.56 -37.65 17.26
C PRO A 545 16.98 -37.13 17.53
N ALA A 546 17.58 -37.59 18.64
CA ALA A 546 18.89 -37.14 19.13
C ALA A 546 20.06 -37.55 18.23
#